data_AF-A0A815L7F6-F1
#
_entry.id   AF-A0A815L7F6-F1
#
_cell.length_a   1.000
_cell.length_b   1.000
_cell.length_c   1.000
_cell.angle_alpha   90.00
_cell.angle_beta   90.00
_cell.angle_gamma   90.00
#
_symmetry.space_group_name_H-M   'P 1'
#
loop_
_entity.id
_entity.type
_entity.pdbx_description
1 polymer ?
#
loop_
_entity_poly.entity_id
_entity_poly.type
_entity_poly.pdbx_seq_one_letter_code
_entity_poly.pdbx_strand_id
1 'polypeptide(L)'
;MHSSVALYFPGVDLDLDKILPEALETSYERVKTIATHPVASAKFFNCLIISIFKSLVLGGVLGPTKAYFGTVESQGREEDCDRTNAPTGDELSIQETERAEKEVIPVCLPTPNPAHDDFQRIFRNDVVRIVDTSNIHRHSATCYKYSKVKPDGLKTCRMRMPRALVENAHIDVSTGQITMRRSRP
;
A
#
# COMPACT_ATOMS: atom_id res chain seq x y z
N MET A 1 18.12 -9.69 -2.80
CA MET A 1 18.20 -9.14 -1.43
C MET A 1 19.58 -8.53 -1.28
N HIS A 2 19.68 -7.21 -1.45
CA HIS A 2 20.98 -6.57 -1.66
C HIS A 2 21.78 -6.34 -0.37
N SER A 3 21.10 -6.23 0.77
CA SER A 3 21.74 -5.96 2.05
C SER A 3 22.43 -7.21 2.61
N SER A 4 23.75 -7.10 2.85
CA SER A 4 24.57 -8.15 3.46
C SER A 4 24.26 -8.32 4.96
N VAL A 5 23.70 -7.30 5.61
CA VAL A 5 23.27 -7.36 7.02
C VAL A 5 22.17 -8.40 7.24
N ALA A 6 21.38 -8.72 6.21
CA ALA A 6 20.32 -9.71 6.30
C ALA A 6 20.84 -11.14 6.58
N LEU A 7 22.11 -11.42 6.28
CA LEU A 7 22.75 -12.72 6.54
C LEU A 7 23.07 -12.96 8.03
N TYR A 8 23.01 -11.94 8.89
CA TYR A 8 23.16 -12.12 10.34
C TYR A 8 22.04 -13.01 10.91
N PHE A 9 20.82 -12.86 10.41
CA PHE A 9 19.63 -13.53 10.92
C PHE A 9 19.56 -15.05 10.67
N PRO A 10 20.09 -15.60 9.55
CA PRO A 10 20.27 -17.05 9.41
C PRO A 10 21.46 -17.60 10.21
N GLY A 11 22.21 -16.77 10.96
CA GLY A 11 23.33 -17.21 11.79
C GLY A 11 24.64 -17.38 11.03
N VAL A 12 24.79 -16.72 9.87
CA VAL A 12 26.08 -16.63 9.19
C VAL A 12 27.01 -15.78 10.05
N ASP A 13 28.24 -16.26 10.26
CA ASP A 13 29.26 -15.52 10.99
C ASP A 13 29.66 -14.27 10.19
N LEU A 14 29.13 -13.12 10.62
CA LEU A 14 29.35 -11.83 10.00
C LEU A 14 29.93 -10.88 11.02
N ASP A 15 31.12 -10.40 10.71
CA ASP A 15 31.71 -9.26 11.38
C ASP A 15 30.98 -7.99 10.91
N LEU A 16 30.03 -7.52 11.72
CA LEU A 16 29.21 -6.33 11.43
C LEU A 16 30.06 -5.06 11.34
N ASP A 17 31.25 -5.05 11.95
CA ASP A 17 32.17 -3.92 11.94
C ASP A 17 33.11 -3.95 10.72
N LYS A 18 33.18 -5.09 10.00
CA LYS A 18 34.03 -5.30 8.82
C LYS A 18 33.27 -5.80 7.59
N ILE A 19 32.10 -5.20 7.32
CA ILE A 19 31.31 -5.49 6.11
C ILE A 19 32.02 -4.87 4.89
N LEU A 20 33.06 -5.54 4.38
CA LEU A 20 33.75 -5.16 3.15
C LEU A 20 33.02 -5.75 1.93
N PRO A 21 32.69 -4.97 0.90
CA PRO A 21 31.97 -5.45 -0.29
C PRO A 21 32.66 -6.63 -1.00
N GLU A 22 33.99 -6.73 -0.91
CA GLU A 22 34.80 -7.72 -1.61
C GLU A 22 34.85 -9.08 -0.90
N ALA A 23 34.54 -9.13 0.41
CA ALA A 23 34.61 -10.35 1.24
C ALA A 23 33.25 -11.08 1.36
N LEU A 24 32.21 -10.54 0.73
CA LEU A 24 30.84 -11.01 0.93
C LEU A 24 30.37 -11.83 -0.27
N GLU A 25 29.60 -12.88 0.03
CA GLU A 25 28.96 -13.74 -0.96
C GLU A 25 28.25 -12.92 -2.04
N THR A 26 28.17 -13.45 -3.27
CA THR A 26 27.45 -12.77 -4.36
C THR A 26 25.97 -12.54 -4.00
N SER A 27 25.34 -11.52 -4.59
CA SER A 27 23.91 -11.21 -4.36
C SER A 27 22.99 -12.42 -4.50
N TYR A 28 23.33 -13.34 -5.41
CA TYR A 28 22.59 -14.57 -5.64
C TYR A 28 22.69 -15.56 -4.46
N GLU A 29 23.91 -15.84 -3.99
CA GLU A 29 24.12 -16.74 -2.85
C GLU A 29 23.45 -16.19 -1.58
N ARG A 30 23.48 -14.87 -1.38
CA ARG A 30 22.78 -14.25 -0.25
C ARG A 30 21.27 -14.48 -0.29
N VAL A 31 20.67 -14.34 -1.47
CA VAL A 31 19.24 -14.59 -1.66
C VAL A 31 18.91 -16.05 -1.39
N LYS A 32 19.76 -16.97 -1.86
CA LYS A 32 19.58 -18.41 -1.64
C LYS A 32 19.65 -18.76 -0.15
N THR A 33 20.65 -18.27 0.58
CA THR A 33 20.83 -18.49 2.02
C THR A 33 19.67 -17.93 2.84
N ILE A 34 19.10 -16.79 2.44
CA ILE A 34 17.97 -16.19 3.15
C ILE A 34 16.65 -16.90 2.80
N ALA A 35 16.49 -17.34 1.54
CA ALA A 35 15.33 -18.10 1.09
C ALA A 35 15.22 -19.48 1.77
N THR A 36 16.35 -20.11 2.11
CA THR A 36 16.36 -21.38 2.87
C THR A 36 16.00 -21.20 4.34
N HIS A 37 16.02 -19.96 4.87
CA HIS A 37 15.72 -19.63 6.26
C HIS A 37 14.55 -18.61 6.35
N PRO A 38 13.30 -19.04 6.15
CA PRO A 38 12.13 -18.13 6.10
C PRO A 38 11.92 -17.35 7.40
N VAL A 39 12.27 -17.93 8.55
CA VAL A 39 12.20 -17.24 9.85
C VAL A 39 13.23 -16.11 9.94
N ALA A 40 14.42 -16.29 9.37
CA ALA A 40 15.44 -15.25 9.34
C ALA A 40 15.00 -14.05 8.50
N SER A 41 14.34 -14.32 7.36
CA SER A 41 13.72 -13.28 6.53
C SER A 41 12.69 -12.45 7.31
N ALA A 42 11.81 -13.11 8.05
CA ALA A 42 10.80 -12.45 8.87
C ALA A 42 11.43 -11.61 9.99
N LYS A 43 12.47 -12.13 10.67
CA LYS A 43 13.20 -11.40 11.70
C LYS A 43 13.90 -10.16 11.14
N PHE A 44 14.57 -10.29 10.00
CA PHE A 44 15.22 -9.16 9.33
C PHE A 44 14.19 -8.07 8.96
N PHE A 45 13.08 -8.46 8.34
CA PHE A 45 12.00 -7.53 8.00
C PHE A 45 11.45 -6.83 9.24
N ASN A 46 11.14 -7.57 10.30
CA ASN A 46 10.68 -6.99 11.56
C ASN A 46 11.68 -6.00 12.15
N CYS A 47 12.97 -6.35 12.20
CA CYS A 47 14.02 -5.46 12.68
C CYS A 47 14.15 -4.21 11.80
N LEU A 48 14.11 -4.35 10.48
CA LEU A 48 14.17 -3.22 9.55
C LEU A 48 13.02 -2.23 9.77
N ILE A 49 11.79 -2.75 9.86
CA ILE A 49 10.59 -1.95 10.07
C ILE A 49 10.62 -1.26 11.44
N ILE A 50 10.96 -1.97 12.52
CA ILE A 50 11.09 -1.37 13.85
C ILE A 50 12.15 -0.27 13.86
N SER A 51 13.30 -0.48 13.21
CA SER A 51 14.36 0.53 13.12
C SER A 51 13.90 1.76 12.34
N ILE A 52 13.19 1.57 11.22
CA ILE A 52 12.57 2.68 10.48
C ILE A 52 11.62 3.47 11.38
N PHE A 53 10.72 2.80 12.10
CA PHE A 53 9.81 3.50 13.02
C PHE A 53 10.54 4.22 14.14
N LYS A 54 11.52 3.56 14.77
CA LYS A 54 12.28 4.16 15.88
C LYS A 54 13.12 5.35 15.44
N SER A 55 13.78 5.27 14.28
CA SER A 55 14.69 6.31 13.83
C SER A 55 13.98 7.42 13.06
N LEU A 56 13.17 7.06 12.06
CA LEU A 56 12.56 8.06 11.16
C LEU A 56 11.31 8.69 11.77
N VAL A 57 10.47 7.90 12.44
CA VAL A 57 9.16 8.35 12.94
C VAL A 57 9.23 8.83 14.39
N LEU A 58 9.78 8.03 15.31
CA LEU A 58 9.89 8.36 16.72
C LEU A 58 11.12 9.22 17.03
N GLY A 59 12.24 8.96 16.35
CA GLY A 59 13.49 9.68 16.50
C GLY A 59 13.47 11.09 15.90
N GLY A 60 12.37 11.48 15.26
CA GLY A 60 12.13 12.85 14.83
C GLY A 60 12.94 13.31 13.63
N VAL A 61 13.60 12.39 12.90
CA VAL A 61 14.29 12.73 11.63
C VAL A 61 13.32 13.34 10.62
N LEU A 62 12.06 12.90 10.62
CA LEU A 62 10.98 13.48 9.82
C LEU A 62 10.16 14.54 10.58
N GLY A 63 10.61 14.99 11.74
CA GLY A 63 9.90 15.90 12.64
C GLY A 63 9.00 15.18 13.67
N PRO A 64 8.36 15.94 14.57
CA PRO A 64 7.51 15.36 15.61
C PRO A 64 6.23 14.74 15.01
N THR A 65 6.15 13.41 15.06
CA THR A 65 4.97 12.65 14.61
C THR A 65 3.79 12.88 15.57
N LYS A 66 2.79 13.66 15.14
CA LYS A 66 1.55 13.91 15.93
C LYS A 66 0.52 12.78 15.79
N ALA A 67 0.54 12.04 14.69
CA ALA A 67 -0.31 10.88 14.45
C ALA A 67 0.31 9.98 13.37
N TYR A 68 0.09 8.67 13.46
CA TYR A 68 0.50 7.69 12.44
C TYR A 68 -0.75 7.04 11.83
N PHE A 69 -0.96 7.23 10.53
CA PHE A 69 -2.02 6.57 9.77
C PHE A 69 -1.39 5.49 8.89
N GLY A 70 -1.59 4.22 9.24
CA GLY A 70 -1.15 3.10 8.42
C GLY A 70 -2.10 2.92 7.24
N THR A 71 -1.68 3.32 6.04
CA THR A 71 -2.40 2.98 4.81
C THR A 71 -1.95 1.59 4.34
N VAL A 72 -2.86 0.62 4.42
CA VAL A 72 -2.66 -0.66 3.72
C VAL A 72 -2.86 -0.41 2.22
N GLU A 73 -1.74 -0.34 1.51
CA GLU A 73 -1.63 -0.34 0.05
C GLU A 73 -2.15 0.93 -0.65
N SER A 74 -1.26 1.89 -0.93
CA SER A 74 -1.49 2.87 -2.00
C SER A 74 -1.08 2.25 -3.34
N GLN A 75 -1.95 1.43 -3.94
CA GLN A 75 -1.93 1.25 -5.38
C GLN A 75 -2.86 2.29 -5.97
N GLY A 76 -2.41 3.02 -7.02
CA GLY A 76 -3.15 4.09 -7.68
C GLY A 76 -4.64 3.75 -7.83
N ARG A 77 -5.47 4.53 -7.14
CA ARG A 77 -6.87 4.26 -6.87
C ARG A 77 -7.70 5.45 -7.35
N GLU A 78 -7.86 5.56 -8.67
CA GLU A 78 -8.81 6.47 -9.33
C GLU A 78 -10.05 5.65 -9.76
N GLU A 79 -11.29 6.17 -9.87
CA GLU A 79 -12.47 5.49 -10.50
C GLU A 79 -12.98 6.27 -11.69
N ASP A 80 -13.23 5.58 -12.81
CA ASP A 80 -14.41 5.87 -13.61
C ASP A 80 -15.12 4.55 -13.89
N CYS A 81 -16.44 4.60 -13.73
CA CYS A 81 -17.34 3.48 -13.68
C CYS A 81 -18.02 3.34 -15.04
N ASP A 82 -17.44 2.52 -15.92
CA ASP A 82 -18.21 2.05 -17.07
C ASP A 82 -18.31 0.53 -17.13
N ARG A 83 -19.57 0.08 -17.18
CA ARG A 83 -19.97 -1.31 -17.33
C ARG A 83 -19.99 -1.68 -18.81
N THR A 84 -18.94 -1.42 -19.56
CA THR A 84 -18.93 -1.75 -20.99
C THR A 84 -17.49 -2.00 -21.44
N ASN A 85 -17.20 -3.29 -21.63
CA ASN A 85 -16.07 -3.84 -22.39
C ASN A 85 -14.65 -3.54 -21.87
N ALA A 86 -13.87 -4.60 -21.68
CA ALA A 86 -12.43 -4.49 -21.51
C ALA A 86 -11.85 -3.65 -22.67
N PRO A 87 -11.07 -2.59 -22.39
CA PRO A 87 -10.49 -1.79 -23.46
C PRO A 87 -9.49 -2.67 -24.22
N THR A 88 -9.76 -2.85 -25.52
CA THR A 88 -8.72 -3.18 -26.49
C THR A 88 -7.67 -2.09 -26.41
N GLY A 89 -6.39 -2.49 -26.33
CA GLY A 89 -5.29 -1.60 -26.02
C GLY A 89 -5.25 -0.39 -26.94
N ASP A 90 -5.30 0.79 -26.34
CA ASP A 90 -4.89 2.04 -26.97
C ASP A 90 -3.83 2.69 -26.09
N GLU A 91 -2.74 3.10 -26.74
CA GLU A 91 -1.59 3.77 -26.17
C GLU A 91 -2.01 5.12 -25.57
N LEU A 92 -1.88 5.28 -24.25
CA LEU A 92 -2.06 6.56 -23.58
C LEU A 92 -0.89 7.49 -23.96
N SER A 93 -1.23 8.69 -24.45
CA SER A 93 -0.25 9.67 -24.92
C SER A 93 0.55 10.28 -23.75
N ILE A 94 1.84 10.50 -23.99
CA ILE A 94 2.85 10.96 -23.00
C ILE A 94 2.42 12.26 -22.28
N GLN A 95 1.60 13.10 -22.93
CA GLN A 95 1.18 14.41 -22.41
C GLN A 95 0.17 14.34 -21.25
N GLU A 96 -0.61 13.26 -21.11
CA GLU A 96 -1.55 13.10 -19.99
C GLU A 96 -0.85 12.68 -18.70
N THR A 97 0.32 12.04 -18.82
CA THR A 97 1.13 11.55 -17.69
C THR A 97 1.82 12.70 -16.95
N GLU A 98 2.29 13.72 -17.67
CA GLU A 98 3.02 14.86 -17.10
C GLU A 98 2.14 15.80 -16.26
N ARG A 99 0.81 15.80 -16.46
CA ARG A 99 -0.11 16.63 -15.66
C ARG A 99 -0.39 16.02 -14.29
N ALA A 100 -0.36 14.70 -14.17
CA ALA A 100 -0.60 13.97 -12.93
C ALA A 100 0.58 14.06 -11.94
N GLU A 101 1.80 14.34 -12.42
CA GLU A 101 3.00 14.43 -11.58
C GLU A 101 3.09 15.70 -10.71
N LYS A 102 2.26 16.72 -10.98
CA LYS A 102 2.34 18.01 -10.26
C LYS A 102 1.46 18.12 -9.01
N GLU A 103 0.53 17.21 -8.78
CA GLU A 103 -0.32 17.24 -7.59
C GLU A 103 0.24 16.30 -6.52
N VAL A 104 0.78 16.87 -5.45
CA VAL A 104 1.30 16.08 -4.33
C VAL A 104 0.17 15.21 -3.79
N ILE A 105 0.39 13.89 -3.79
CA ILE A 105 -0.58 12.91 -3.31
C ILE A 105 -1.04 13.33 -1.90
N PRO A 106 -2.35 13.44 -1.63
CA PRO A 106 -2.89 13.96 -0.36
C PRO A 106 -2.35 13.28 0.89
N VAL A 107 -1.98 12.00 0.78
CA VAL A 107 -1.37 11.19 1.85
C VAL A 107 0.04 11.65 2.23
N CYS A 108 0.75 12.31 1.32
CA CYS A 108 2.11 12.82 1.54
C CYS A 108 2.13 14.27 2.06
N LEU A 109 0.96 14.89 2.26
CA LEU A 109 0.85 16.24 2.80
C LEU A 109 0.96 16.23 4.33
N PRO A 110 1.55 17.29 4.94
CA PRO A 110 1.61 17.41 6.39
C PRO A 110 0.21 17.49 7.00
N THR A 111 0.03 16.85 8.16
CA THR A 111 -1.23 16.96 8.90
C THR A 111 -1.52 18.41 9.28
N PRO A 112 -2.76 18.92 9.14
CA PRO A 112 -3.13 20.27 9.55
C PRO A 112 -2.76 20.56 11.01
N ASN A 113 -2.32 21.78 11.29
CA ASN A 113 -1.97 22.19 12.65
C ASN A 113 -3.23 22.19 13.55
N PRO A 114 -3.28 21.41 14.64
CA PRO A 114 -4.44 21.37 15.54
C PRO A 114 -4.75 22.70 16.24
N ALA A 115 -3.75 23.60 16.35
CA ALA A 115 -3.92 24.91 16.96
C ALA A 115 -4.45 25.98 16.00
N HIS A 116 -4.76 25.62 14.74
CA HIS A 116 -5.31 26.55 13.76
C HIS A 116 -6.83 26.70 13.97
N ASP A 117 -7.35 27.93 13.86
CA ASP A 117 -8.77 28.23 14.10
C ASP A 117 -9.71 27.38 13.22
N ASP A 118 -9.34 27.21 11.94
CA ASP A 118 -10.06 26.37 10.97
C ASP A 118 -9.71 24.87 10.98
N PHE A 119 -8.98 24.36 11.99
CA PHE A 119 -8.45 22.98 11.98
C PHE A 119 -9.51 21.93 11.61
N GLN A 120 -10.71 22.00 12.20
CA GLN A 120 -11.78 21.03 11.96
C GLN A 120 -12.21 20.97 10.49
N ARG A 121 -12.29 22.12 9.83
CA ARG A 121 -12.67 22.23 8.42
C ARG A 121 -11.56 21.68 7.53
N ILE A 122 -10.33 22.08 7.78
CA ILE A 122 -9.16 21.66 6.98
C ILE A 122 -8.94 20.15 7.12
N PHE A 123 -8.93 19.64 8.35
CA PHE A 123 -8.79 18.22 8.63
C PHE A 123 -9.88 17.38 7.97
N ARG A 124 -11.15 17.81 8.05
CA ARG A 124 -12.26 17.12 7.37
C ARG A 124 -12.04 17.08 5.86
N ASN A 125 -11.67 18.19 5.25
CA ASN A 125 -11.43 18.27 3.82
C ASN A 125 -10.27 17.37 3.39
N ASP A 126 -9.19 17.32 4.18
CA ASP A 126 -8.05 16.46 3.90
C ASP A 126 -8.42 14.97 4.01
N VAL A 127 -9.19 14.58 5.02
CA VAL A 127 -9.69 13.21 5.15
C VAL A 127 -10.58 12.84 3.96
N VAL A 128 -11.50 13.71 3.55
CA VAL A 128 -12.35 13.50 2.37
C VAL A 128 -11.48 13.35 1.13
N ARG A 129 -10.53 14.25 0.90
CA ARG A 129 -9.61 14.20 -0.24
C ARG A 129 -8.78 12.91 -0.26
N ILE A 130 -8.29 12.45 0.90
CA ILE A 130 -7.56 11.18 1.00
C ILE A 130 -8.48 10.01 0.64
N VAL A 131 -9.70 9.96 1.18
CA VAL A 131 -10.65 8.88 0.88
C VAL A 131 -11.00 8.87 -0.61
N ASP A 132 -11.29 10.03 -1.18
CA ASP A 132 -11.65 10.16 -2.59
C ASP A 132 -10.50 9.77 -3.53
N THR A 133 -9.27 10.19 -3.22
CA THR A 133 -8.11 9.87 -4.07
C THR A 133 -7.51 8.49 -3.84
N SER A 134 -7.75 7.89 -2.67
CA SER A 134 -7.00 6.71 -2.22
C SER A 134 -7.88 5.53 -1.86
N ASN A 135 -9.21 5.61 -1.87
CA ASN A 135 -10.10 4.46 -1.58
C ASN A 135 -11.03 4.09 -2.73
N ILE A 136 -10.82 4.69 -3.90
CA ILE A 136 -11.63 4.53 -5.10
C ILE A 136 -10.93 3.55 -6.06
N HIS A 137 -11.59 2.53 -6.62
CA HIS A 137 -10.95 1.46 -7.41
C HIS A 137 -11.29 1.43 -8.91
N ARG A 138 -10.34 1.79 -9.79
CA ARG A 138 -10.41 1.54 -11.24
C ARG A 138 -10.05 0.09 -11.55
N HIS A 139 -10.89 -0.54 -12.36
CA HIS A 139 -10.54 -1.79 -12.98
C HIS A 139 -9.46 -1.58 -14.04
N SER A 140 -8.37 -2.33 -13.92
CA SER A 140 -7.38 -2.51 -14.97
C SER A 140 -7.34 -3.97 -15.42
N ALA A 141 -6.65 -4.28 -16.51
CA ALA A 141 -6.46 -5.67 -16.96
C ALA A 141 -5.89 -6.57 -15.83
N THR A 142 -5.06 -6.00 -14.94
CA THR A 142 -4.49 -6.73 -13.80
C THR A 142 -5.53 -7.14 -12.76
N CYS A 143 -6.67 -6.44 -12.66
CA CYS A 143 -7.77 -6.77 -11.75
C CYS A 143 -8.40 -8.12 -12.06
N TYR A 144 -8.29 -8.57 -13.31
CA TYR A 144 -8.89 -9.81 -13.79
C TYR A 144 -7.85 -10.88 -14.16
N LYS A 145 -6.55 -10.61 -13.96
CA LYS A 145 -5.45 -11.50 -14.39
C LYS A 145 -5.61 -12.95 -13.91
N TYR A 146 -6.19 -13.15 -12.74
CA TYR A 146 -6.43 -14.47 -12.15
C TYR A 146 -7.91 -14.76 -11.90
N SER A 147 -8.80 -13.96 -12.49
CA SER A 147 -10.23 -14.11 -12.27
C SER A 147 -10.75 -15.30 -13.06
N LYS A 148 -11.42 -16.21 -12.36
CA LYS A 148 -12.17 -17.29 -13.01
C LYS A 148 -13.42 -16.72 -13.65
N VAL A 149 -13.68 -17.13 -14.89
CA VAL A 149 -14.91 -16.78 -15.60
C VAL A 149 -16.07 -17.52 -14.92
N LYS A 150 -17.11 -16.79 -14.52
CA LYS A 150 -18.35 -17.36 -13.98
C LYS A 150 -19.17 -18.00 -15.12
N PRO A 151 -20.15 -18.88 -14.81
CA PRO A 151 -21.06 -19.45 -15.82
C PRO A 151 -21.70 -18.39 -16.73
N ASP A 152 -21.94 -17.19 -16.19
CA ASP A 152 -22.53 -16.05 -16.88
C ASP A 152 -21.53 -15.29 -17.79
N GLY A 153 -20.29 -15.77 -17.94
CA GLY A 153 -19.23 -15.13 -18.73
C GLY A 153 -18.52 -13.95 -18.03
N LEU A 154 -19.02 -13.48 -16.89
CA LEU A 154 -18.42 -12.38 -16.14
C LEU A 154 -17.20 -12.79 -15.32
N LYS A 155 -16.16 -11.95 -15.34
CA LYS A 155 -14.99 -12.05 -14.44
C LYS A 155 -15.23 -11.23 -13.18
N THR A 156 -14.88 -11.78 -12.04
CA THR A 156 -14.93 -11.05 -10.75
C THR A 156 -13.63 -10.30 -10.54
N CYS A 157 -13.68 -9.01 -10.22
CA CYS A 157 -12.48 -8.26 -9.87
C CYS A 157 -11.76 -8.91 -8.68
N ARG A 158 -10.41 -8.91 -8.70
CA ARG A 158 -9.56 -9.38 -7.59
C ARG A 158 -9.92 -8.71 -6.25
N MET A 159 -10.32 -7.43 -6.29
CA MET A 159 -10.77 -6.66 -5.12
C MET A 159 -12.26 -6.89 -4.75
N ARG A 160 -12.92 -7.80 -5.47
CA ARG A 160 -14.34 -8.16 -5.35
C ARG A 160 -15.27 -6.96 -5.57
N MET A 161 -14.93 -6.12 -6.55
CA MET A 161 -15.75 -5.02 -7.04
C MET A 161 -16.54 -5.44 -8.30
N PRO A 162 -17.68 -4.79 -8.59
CA PRO A 162 -18.43 -3.90 -7.70
C PRO A 162 -19.04 -4.70 -6.54
N ARG A 163 -19.17 -4.07 -5.38
CA ARG A 163 -19.80 -4.71 -4.22
C ARG A 163 -21.30 -4.43 -4.23
N ALA A 164 -22.08 -5.28 -3.57
CA ALA A 164 -23.52 -5.05 -3.45
C ALA A 164 -23.80 -3.70 -2.76
N LEU A 165 -24.80 -2.97 -3.24
CA LEU A 165 -25.33 -1.80 -2.54
C LEU A 165 -25.99 -2.26 -1.24
N VAL A 166 -25.77 -1.51 -0.17
CA VAL A 166 -26.29 -1.82 1.16
C VAL A 166 -26.87 -0.55 1.73
N GLU A 167 -28.16 -0.54 2.02
CA GLU A 167 -28.85 0.67 2.47
C GLU A 167 -28.44 1.11 3.88
N ASN A 168 -28.15 0.16 4.77
CA ASN A 168 -27.78 0.43 6.16
C ASN A 168 -26.55 -0.39 6.59
N ALA A 169 -25.66 0.24 7.35
CA ALA A 169 -24.51 -0.45 7.93
C ALA A 169 -25.00 -1.38 9.04
N HIS A 170 -24.51 -2.61 9.08
CA HIS A 170 -24.84 -3.58 10.13
C HIS A 170 -23.64 -4.49 10.43
N ILE A 171 -23.62 -5.05 11.63
CA ILE A 171 -22.64 -6.04 12.06
C ILE A 171 -23.40 -7.34 12.29
N ASP A 172 -23.01 -8.40 11.59
CA ASP A 172 -23.47 -9.74 11.89
C ASP A 172 -22.76 -10.23 13.16
N VAL A 173 -23.53 -10.35 14.24
CA VAL A 173 -23.01 -10.71 15.58
C VAL A 173 -22.50 -12.16 15.63
N SER A 174 -22.98 -13.03 14.72
CA SER A 174 -22.61 -14.45 14.70
C SER A 174 -21.29 -14.71 13.96
N THR A 175 -21.04 -13.96 12.89
CA THR A 175 -19.83 -14.08 12.07
C THR A 175 -18.79 -13.00 12.36
N GLY A 176 -19.19 -11.92 13.05
CA GLY A 176 -18.39 -10.72 13.21
C GLY A 176 -18.28 -9.87 11.93
N GLN A 177 -19.02 -10.21 10.87
CA GLN A 177 -18.92 -9.52 9.59
C GLN A 177 -19.54 -8.11 9.68
N ILE A 178 -18.73 -7.10 9.38
CA ILE A 178 -19.18 -5.71 9.31
C ILE A 178 -19.51 -5.37 7.85
N THR A 179 -20.76 -4.99 7.61
CA THR A 179 -21.22 -4.50 6.32
C THR A 179 -21.51 -3.01 6.43
N MET A 180 -20.85 -2.20 5.58
CA MET A 180 -21.02 -0.75 5.56
C MET A 180 -22.09 -0.34 4.56
N ARG A 181 -22.86 0.72 4.89
CA ARG A 181 -23.80 1.38 3.96
C ARG A 181 -23.05 1.84 2.71
N ARG A 182 -23.64 1.62 1.54
CA ARG A 182 -23.13 1.98 0.21
C ARG A 182 -24.27 2.60 -0.59
N SER A 183 -24.14 3.87 -0.91
CA SER A 183 -25.07 4.62 -1.77
C SER A 183 -24.62 4.68 -3.22
N ARG A 184 -23.42 4.19 -3.55
CA ARG A 184 -22.86 4.11 -4.90
C ARG A 184 -22.17 2.76 -5.13
N PRO A 185 -22.24 2.18 -6.35
CA PRO A 185 -21.73 0.83 -6.66
C PRO A 185 -20.22 0.68 -6.49
#